data_AF-A0A2A8CUR1-F1
#
_entry.id   AF-A0A2A8CUR1-F1
#
_cell.length_a   1.000
_cell.length_b   1.000
_cell.length_c   1.000
_cell.angle_alpha   90.00
_cell.angle_beta   90.00
_cell.angle_gamma   90.00
#
_symmetry.space_group_name_H-M   'P 1'
#
loop_
_entity.id
_entity.type
_entity.pdbx_description
1 polymer ?
#
loop_
_entity_poly.entity_id
_entity_poly.type
_entity_poly.pdbx_seq_one_letter_code
_entity_poly.pdbx_strand_id
1 'polypeptide(L)'
;MAESSTKSIRVHILGREYALRVEEEDEEHTRTMAAFVNRRMEAFKDAHPEQAELTTAVITALALADELHQMRDSATADTEHVTSELRRLAETLSDVIEEKASPPERSEESVDTPALAMGAAQGTPVDEEQSETPPSEQGE
;
A
#
# COMPACT_ATOMS: atom_id res chain seq x y z
N MET A 1 8.97 -13.72 -23.07
CA MET A 1 9.55 -14.61 -22.05
C MET A 1 11.05 -14.46 -22.19
N ALA A 2 11.73 -13.81 -21.24
CA ALA A 2 13.18 -13.65 -21.31
C ALA A 2 13.83 -15.03 -21.18
N GLU A 3 14.74 -15.38 -22.09
CA GLU A 3 15.57 -16.57 -21.94
C GLU A 3 16.46 -16.36 -20.71
N SER A 4 16.33 -17.21 -19.70
CA SER A 4 17.21 -17.17 -18.52
C SER A 4 18.55 -17.80 -18.92
N SER A 5 19.54 -16.95 -19.18
CA SER A 5 20.91 -17.37 -19.48
C SER A 5 21.60 -17.74 -18.17
N THR A 6 21.92 -19.02 -18.01
CA THR A 6 22.67 -19.50 -16.83
C THR A 6 24.17 -19.52 -17.11
N LYS A 7 24.96 -19.07 -16.12
CA LYS A 7 26.42 -19.05 -16.15
C LYS A 7 26.99 -19.82 -14.96
N SER A 8 28.16 -20.43 -15.15
CA SER A 8 28.91 -21.02 -14.04
C SER A 8 29.92 -20.02 -13.48
N ILE A 9 29.86 -19.82 -12.16
CA ILE A 9 30.78 -18.96 -11.41
C ILE A 9 31.52 -19.80 -10.36
N ARG A 10 32.69 -19.34 -9.93
CA ARG A 10 33.43 -19.94 -8.82
C ARG A 10 33.53 -18.97 -7.66
N VAL A 11 33.21 -19.44 -6.46
CA VAL A 11 33.23 -18.66 -5.21
C VAL A 11 34.05 -19.38 -4.16
N HIS A 12 34.63 -18.62 -3.22
CA HIS A 12 35.46 -19.17 -2.16
C HIS A 12 34.74 -18.96 -0.82
N ILE A 13 34.56 -20.05 -0.06
CA ILE A 13 33.90 -20.03 1.26
C ILE A 13 34.70 -20.93 2.21
N LEU A 14 35.19 -20.36 3.31
CA LEU A 14 36.00 -21.01 4.35
C LEU A 14 37.18 -21.83 3.76
N GLY A 15 37.92 -21.22 2.83
CA GLY A 15 39.08 -21.84 2.18
C GLY A 15 38.74 -22.90 1.12
N ARG A 16 37.47 -23.13 0.80
CA ARG A 16 37.02 -24.07 -0.24
C ARG A 16 36.44 -23.33 -1.43
N GLU A 17 36.76 -23.81 -2.64
CA GLU A 17 36.19 -23.27 -3.88
C GLU A 17 34.93 -24.07 -4.27
N TYR A 18 33.85 -23.37 -4.59
CA TYR A 18 32.58 -23.92 -5.01
C TYR A 18 32.22 -23.41 -6.41
N ALA A 19 31.86 -24.32 -7.31
CA ALA A 19 31.29 -23.99 -8.61
C ALA A 19 29.76 -23.90 -8.50
N LEU A 20 29.20 -22.72 -8.75
CA LEU A 20 27.75 -22.47 -8.72
C LEU A 20 27.26 -22.19 -10.15
N ARG A 21 26.02 -22.59 -10.43
CA ARG A 21 25.30 -22.21 -11.66
C ARG A 21 24.23 -21.20 -11.27
N VAL A 22 24.29 -20.01 -11.85
CA VAL A 22 23.45 -18.87 -11.52
C VAL A 22 22.89 -18.25 -12.79
N GLU A 23 21.76 -17.55 -12.69
CA GLU A 23 21.30 -16.68 -13.77
C GLU A 23 22.32 -15.55 -13.99
N GLU A 24 22.47 -15.11 -15.23
CA GLU A 24 23.46 -14.10 -15.60
C GLU A 24 23.23 -12.76 -14.86
N GLU A 25 21.97 -12.40 -14.63
CA GLU A 25 21.58 -11.20 -13.85
C GLU A 25 21.94 -11.29 -12.37
N ASP A 26 22.06 -12.51 -11.82
CA ASP A 26 22.31 -12.75 -10.40
C ASP A 26 23.79 -12.98 -10.07
N GLU A 27 24.70 -12.95 -11.07
CA GLU A 27 26.12 -13.24 -10.86
C GLU A 27 26.75 -12.36 -9.77
N GLU A 28 26.58 -11.04 -9.87
CA GLU A 28 27.16 -10.09 -8.93
C GLU A 28 26.55 -10.26 -7.53
N HIS A 29 25.23 -10.45 -7.47
CA HIS A 29 24.51 -10.67 -6.22
C HIS A 29 25.01 -11.95 -5.53
N THR A 30 25.11 -13.06 -6.27
CA THR A 30 25.57 -14.34 -5.72
C THR A 30 27.01 -14.26 -5.24
N ARG A 31 27.91 -13.59 -5.98
CA ARG A 31 29.29 -13.36 -5.52
C ARG A 31 29.32 -12.56 -4.22
N THR A 32 28.48 -11.52 -4.11
CA THR A 32 28.37 -10.69 -2.91
C THR A 32 27.87 -11.52 -1.71
N MET A 33 26.86 -12.37 -1.92
CA MET A 33 26.35 -13.26 -0.89
C MET A 33 27.38 -14.30 -0.46
N ALA A 34 28.12 -14.91 -1.40
CA ALA A 34 29.19 -15.84 -1.06
C ALA A 34 30.29 -15.17 -0.23
N ALA A 35 30.70 -13.95 -0.60
CA ALA A 35 31.68 -13.18 0.16
C ALA A 35 31.17 -12.80 1.56
N PHE A 36 29.88 -12.48 1.69
CA PHE A 36 29.25 -12.21 2.98
C PHE A 36 29.25 -13.45 3.89
N VAL A 37 28.81 -14.61 3.36
CA VAL A 37 28.83 -15.88 4.09
C VAL A 37 30.26 -16.25 4.49
N ASN A 38 31.23 -16.10 3.57
CA ASN A 38 32.64 -16.37 3.86
C ASN A 38 33.14 -15.57 5.07
N ARG A 39 32.93 -14.24 5.06
CA ARG A 39 33.33 -13.37 6.19
C ARG A 39 32.66 -13.79 7.50
N ARG A 40 31.39 -14.19 7.47
CA ARG A 40 30.66 -14.61 8.68
C ARG A 40 31.21 -15.93 9.23
N MET A 41 31.53 -16.88 8.35
CA MET A 41 32.13 -18.15 8.72
C MET A 41 33.58 -18.00 9.22
N GLU A 42 34.39 -17.15 8.57
CA GLU A 42 35.74 -16.81 9.02
C GLU A 42 35.72 -16.19 10.43
N ALA A 43 34.85 -15.20 10.66
CA ALA A 43 34.73 -14.58 11.98
C ALA A 43 34.33 -15.58 13.08
N PHE A 44 33.45 -16.54 12.77
CA PHE A 44 33.09 -17.60 13.71
C PHE A 44 34.26 -18.55 13.97
N LYS A 45 34.97 -18.95 12.91
CA LYS A 45 36.12 -19.86 12.98
C LYS A 45 37.30 -19.25 13.73
N ASP A 46 37.55 -17.95 13.56
CA ASP A 46 38.57 -17.21 14.29
C ASP A 46 38.26 -17.14 15.79
N ALA A 47 36.99 -16.99 16.16
CA ALA A 47 36.54 -17.00 17.54
C ALA A 47 36.54 -18.41 18.17
N HIS A 48 36.37 -19.46 17.35
CA HIS A 48 36.30 -20.86 17.81
C HIS A 48 37.15 -21.80 16.94
N PRO A 49 38.49 -21.71 17.04
CA PRO A 49 39.40 -22.46 16.16
C PRO A 49 39.27 -23.98 16.27
N GLU A 50 38.81 -24.49 17.41
CA GLU A 50 38.62 -25.91 17.69
C GLU A 50 37.40 -26.53 16.98
N GLN A 51 36.47 -25.71 16.50
CA GLN A 51 35.24 -26.19 15.87
C GLN A 51 35.50 -26.74 14.46
N ALA A 52 34.84 -27.84 14.12
CA ALA A 52 34.90 -28.38 12.76
C ALA A 52 34.27 -27.40 11.73
N GLU A 53 34.71 -27.48 10.48
CA GLU A 53 34.20 -26.63 9.39
C GLU A 53 32.70 -26.82 9.16
N LEU A 54 32.21 -28.06 9.21
CA LEU A 54 30.78 -28.35 9.07
C LEU A 54 29.97 -27.70 10.21
N THR A 55 30.45 -27.79 11.45
CA THR A 55 29.81 -27.13 12.60
C THR A 55 29.79 -25.61 12.41
N THR A 56 30.91 -25.03 11.96
CA THR A 56 30.99 -23.59 11.63
C THR A 56 29.94 -23.20 10.59
N ALA A 57 29.79 -23.99 9.53
CA ALA A 57 28.79 -23.75 8.48
C ALA A 57 27.35 -23.82 9.03
N VAL A 58 27.02 -24.85 9.80
CA VAL A 58 25.67 -25.03 10.36
C VAL A 58 25.31 -23.91 11.34
N ILE A 59 26.22 -23.55 12.26
CA ILE A 59 25.98 -22.47 13.22
C ILE A 59 25.87 -21.12 12.51
N THR A 60 26.72 -20.86 11.51
CA THR A 60 26.64 -19.62 10.73
C THR A 60 25.33 -19.54 9.95
N ALA A 61 24.89 -20.64 9.32
CA ALA A 61 23.63 -20.69 8.60
C ALA A 61 22.43 -20.44 9.53
N LEU A 62 22.45 -21.01 10.74
CA LEU A 62 21.41 -20.79 11.73
C LEU A 62 21.35 -19.33 12.19
N ALA A 63 22.51 -18.73 12.47
CA ALA A 63 22.58 -17.32 12.86
C ALA A 63 22.05 -16.39 11.75
N LEU A 64 22.43 -16.63 10.49
CA LEU A 64 21.92 -15.84 9.36
C LEU A 64 20.42 -16.02 9.13
N ALA A 65 19.91 -17.24 9.33
CA ALA A 65 18.48 -17.51 9.23
C ALA A 65 17.68 -16.79 10.33
N ASP A 66 18.21 -16.75 11.55
CA ASP A 66 17.62 -16.02 12.68
C ASP A 66 17.63 -14.50 12.43
N GLU A 67 18.76 -13.94 11.99
CA GLU A 67 18.87 -12.53 11.59
C GLU A 67 17.82 -12.17 10.52
N LEU A 68 17.67 -13.01 9.49
CA LEU A 68 16.67 -12.82 8.44
C LEU A 68 15.23 -12.88 8.97
N HIS A 69 14.94 -13.76 9.93
CA HIS A 69 13.61 -13.87 10.53
C HIS A 69 13.28 -12.61 11.33
N GLN A 70 14.19 -12.15 12.18
CA GLN A 70 14.03 -10.93 12.96
C GLN A 70 13.82 -9.69 12.09
N MET A 71 14.54 -9.58 10.96
CA MET A 71 14.33 -8.48 10.01
C MET A 71 12.94 -8.51 9.37
N ARG A 72 12.41 -9.70 9.04
CA ARG A 72 11.06 -9.85 8.46
C ARG A 72 9.96 -9.53 9.47
N ASP A 73 10.12 -9.97 10.71
CA ASP A 73 9.17 -9.67 11.78
C ASP A 73 9.11 -8.17 12.05
N SER A 74 10.27 -7.51 12.10
CA SER A 74 10.37 -6.06 12.26
C SER A 74 9.71 -5.31 11.10
N ALA A 75 10.00 -5.70 9.84
CA ALA A 75 9.39 -5.07 8.67
C ALA A 75 7.86 -5.26 8.61
N THR A 76 7.35 -6.41 9.08
CA THR A 76 5.92 -6.68 9.19
C THR A 76 5.28 -5.77 10.24
N ALA A 77 5.87 -5.69 11.42
CA ALA A 77 5.39 -4.82 12.50
C ALA A 77 5.39 -3.33 12.09
N ASP A 78 6.44 -2.87 11.41
CA ASP A 78 6.53 -1.50 10.89
C ASP A 78 5.44 -1.21 9.85
N THR A 79 5.20 -2.16 8.94
CA THR A 79 4.16 -2.04 7.91
C THR A 79 2.77 -1.98 8.54
N GLU A 80 2.50 -2.83 9.54
CA GLU A 80 1.24 -2.82 10.29
C GLU A 80 1.03 -1.50 11.03
N HIS A 81 2.07 -0.99 11.68
CA HIS A 81 2.04 0.29 12.38
C HIS A 81 1.73 1.44 11.41
N VAL A 82 2.46 1.55 10.30
CA VAL A 82 2.22 2.58 9.28
C VAL A 82 0.81 2.46 8.71
N THR A 83 0.34 1.25 8.42
CA THR A 83 -1.01 1.03 7.89
C THR A 83 -2.09 1.44 8.90
N SER A 84 -1.88 1.17 10.20
CA SER A 84 -2.77 1.60 11.27
C SER A 84 -2.85 3.13 11.36
N GLU A 85 -1.72 3.81 11.33
CA GLU A 85 -1.66 5.28 11.37
C GLU A 85 -2.33 5.90 10.13
N LEU A 86 -2.13 5.32 8.95
CA LEU A 86 -2.81 5.75 7.72
C LEU A 86 -4.32 5.59 7.81
N ARG A 87 -4.82 4.47 8.37
CA ARG A 87 -6.27 4.27 8.59
C ARG A 87 -6.84 5.31 9.53
N ARG A 88 -6.16 5.55 10.65
CA ARG A 88 -6.58 6.55 11.64
C ARG A 88 -6.63 7.96 11.03
N LEU A 89 -5.65 8.31 10.20
CA LEU A 89 -5.63 9.58 9.49
C LEU A 89 -6.79 9.68 8.49
N ALA A 90 -7.05 8.61 7.73
CA ALA A 90 -8.16 8.57 6.78
C ALA A 90 -9.53 8.70 7.46
N GLU A 91 -9.72 8.04 8.61
CA GLU A 91 -10.92 8.14 9.43
C GLU A 91 -11.12 9.57 9.95
N THR A 92 -10.08 10.17 10.54
CA THR A 92 -10.13 11.56 11.03
C THR A 92 -10.47 12.55 9.90
N LEU A 93 -9.90 12.37 8.71
CA LEU A 93 -10.21 13.22 7.56
C LEU A 93 -11.65 13.03 7.09
N SER A 94 -12.17 11.80 7.13
CA SER A 94 -13.55 11.49 6.73
C SER A 94 -14.55 12.13 7.71
N ASP A 95 -14.30 12.03 9.01
CA ASP A 95 -15.11 12.66 10.06
C ASP A 95 -15.21 14.18 9.88
N VAL A 96 -14.08 14.84 9.58
CA VAL A 96 -14.05 16.30 9.36
C VAL A 96 -14.81 16.68 8.09
N ILE A 97 -14.74 15.87 7.03
CA ILE A 97 -15.50 16.11 5.80
C ILE A 97 -17.01 15.96 6.06
N GLU A 98 -17.42 14.94 6.81
CA GLU A 98 -18.83 14.72 7.17
C GLU A 98 -19.37 15.82 8.10
N GLU A 99 -18.59 16.28 9.09
CA GLU A 99 -18.95 17.41 9.96
C GLU A 99 -19.20 18.69 9.14
N LYS A 100 -18.35 18.97 8.14
CA LYS A 100 -18.49 20.14 7.26
C LYS A 100 -19.63 19.99 6.24
N ALA A 101 -20.09 18.77 5.96
CA ALA A 101 -21.18 18.49 5.04
C ALA A 101 -22.57 18.55 5.68
N SER A 102 -22.69 18.63 7.02
CA SER A 102 -23.97 18.92 7.68
C SER A 102 -24.40 20.37 7.41
N PRO A 103 -25.53 20.61 6.74
CA PRO A 103 -26.01 21.97 6.49
C PRO A 103 -26.42 22.66 7.80
N PRO A 104 -26.24 23.99 7.93
CA PRO A 104 -26.87 24.72 9.04
C PRO A 104 -28.38 24.58 8.89
N GLU A 105 -29.02 23.93 9.86
CA GLU A 105 -30.49 23.86 9.92
C GLU A 105 -31.04 25.29 9.84
N ARG A 106 -31.65 25.63 8.70
CA ARG A 106 -32.44 26.86 8.57
C ARG A 106 -33.66 26.68 9.45
N SER A 107 -33.67 27.41 10.56
CA SER A 107 -34.87 27.65 11.34
C SER A 107 -35.90 28.29 10.42
N GLU A 108 -36.96 27.54 10.09
CA GLU A 108 -38.13 28.09 9.42
C GLU A 108 -38.81 29.06 10.38
N GLU A 109 -38.50 30.34 10.21
CA GLU A 109 -39.24 31.44 10.80
C GLU A 109 -40.69 31.37 10.29
N SER A 110 -41.58 30.93 11.18
CA SER A 110 -43.02 30.88 10.94
C SER A 110 -43.54 32.30 10.78
N VAL A 111 -43.72 32.76 9.54
CA VAL A 111 -44.39 34.03 9.26
C VAL A 111 -45.90 33.80 9.38
N ASP A 112 -46.41 34.13 10.57
CA ASP A 112 -47.83 34.31 10.85
C ASP A 112 -48.40 35.38 9.91
N THR A 113 -49.30 34.98 9.00
CA THR A 113 -50.10 35.94 8.23
C THR A 113 -51.57 35.58 8.43
N PRO A 114 -52.34 36.34 9.24
CA PRO A 114 -53.77 36.24 9.20
C PRO A 114 -54.30 37.19 8.11
N ALA A 115 -55.25 36.73 7.31
CA ALA A 115 -56.64 37.19 7.42
C ALA A 115 -57.43 37.27 6.10
N LEU A 116 -58.72 37.03 6.30
CA LEU A 116 -59.91 37.47 5.57
C LEU A 116 -60.53 36.57 4.49
N ALA A 117 -61.80 36.33 4.77
CA ALA A 117 -62.77 35.48 4.12
C ALA A 117 -63.56 36.19 3.01
N MET A 118 -64.35 35.36 2.32
CA MET A 118 -65.61 35.65 1.62
C MET A 118 -65.56 36.23 0.20
N GLY A 119 -66.14 35.45 -0.73
CA GLY A 119 -67.35 35.93 -1.42
C GLY A 119 -67.32 35.98 -2.95
N ALA A 120 -68.00 34.99 -3.55
CA ALA A 120 -68.90 35.10 -4.70
C ALA A 120 -68.35 35.46 -6.11
N ALA A 121 -68.41 34.42 -6.96
CA ALA A 121 -69.25 34.34 -8.16
C ALA A 121 -68.79 34.97 -9.51
N GLN A 122 -68.85 34.08 -10.50
CA GLN A 122 -69.16 34.25 -11.94
C GLN A 122 -68.02 34.53 -12.92
N GLY A 123 -67.93 33.65 -13.93
CA GLY A 123 -67.46 33.99 -15.28
C GLY A 123 -66.37 33.11 -15.88
N THR A 124 -66.73 31.91 -16.35
CA THR A 124 -66.08 31.28 -17.54
C THR A 124 -66.76 31.90 -18.79
N PRO A 125 -66.16 31.93 -20.01
CA PRO A 125 -65.24 30.91 -20.50
C PRO A 125 -64.16 31.31 -21.56
N VAL A 126 -63.35 30.31 -21.93
CA VAL A 126 -62.52 30.07 -23.15
C VAL A 126 -62.12 31.25 -24.05
N ASP A 127 -60.83 31.36 -24.42
CA ASP A 127 -60.34 30.71 -25.67
C ASP A 127 -58.82 30.78 -25.87
N GLU A 128 -58.35 29.74 -26.60
CA GLU A 128 -57.21 29.64 -27.53
C GLU A 128 -55.83 30.23 -27.17
N GLU A 129 -54.81 29.40 -26.96
CA GLU A 129 -54.00 28.70 -27.98
C GLU A 129 -52.81 29.55 -28.44
N GLN A 130 -51.60 29.05 -28.11
CA GLN A 130 -50.36 29.03 -28.90
C GLN A 130 -49.18 28.92 -27.91
N SER A 131 -48.61 27.73 -27.71
CA SER A 131 -47.57 27.14 -28.59
C SER A 131 -46.36 28.05 -28.73
N GLU A 132 -45.25 27.69 -28.10
CA GLU A 132 -44.11 27.13 -28.84
C GLU A 132 -42.92 26.89 -27.90
N THR A 133 -42.53 25.62 -27.88
CA THR A 133 -41.27 25.10 -27.36
C THR A 133 -40.12 25.60 -28.23
N PRO A 134 -39.00 26.09 -27.69
CA PRO A 134 -37.76 26.09 -28.43
C PRO A 134 -37.07 24.72 -28.28
N PRO A 135 -36.41 24.22 -29.36
CA PRO A 135 -35.85 22.89 -29.39
C PRO A 135 -34.50 22.81 -28.68
N SER A 136 -34.23 21.61 -28.17
CA SER A 136 -32.92 21.12 -27.77
C SER A 136 -31.99 21.07 -28.99
N GLU A 137 -30.82 21.71 -28.89
CA GLU A 137 -29.66 21.37 -29.73
C GLU A 137 -28.69 20.49 -28.92
N GLN A 138 -28.39 19.35 -29.52
CA GLN A 138 -27.34 18.40 -29.15
C GLN A 138 -26.04 18.77 -29.87
N GLY A 139 -24.90 18.39 -29.29
CA GLY A 139 -23.56 18.43 -29.89
C GLY A 139 -22.69 19.47 -29.19
N GLU A 140 -21.51 19.17 -28.65
CA GLU A 140 -20.58 18.04 -28.78
C GLU A 140 -19.88 17.78 -27.43
#